data_AF-A0A1J0VNS0-F1
#
_entry.id   AF-A0A1J0VNS0-F1
#
_cell.length_a   1.000
_cell.length_b   1.000
_cell.length_c   1.000
_cell.angle_alpha   90.00
_cell.angle_beta   90.00
_cell.angle_gamma   90.00
#
_symmetry.space_group_name_H-M   'P 1'
#
loop_
_entity.id
_entity.type
_entity.pdbx_description
1 polymer ?
#
loop_
_entity_poly.entity_id
_entity_poly.type
_entity_poly.pdbx_seq_one_letter_code
_entity_poly.pdbx_strand_id
1 'polypeptide(L)' 'MTCWVPSMVPLSHAAAFAVAAFIIIVLPRPNVLFAIGRASTLGRRPAILSVLGAVAGSTVPLITIAPAFASAK' A
#
# COMPACT_ATOMS: atom_id res chain seq x y z
N MET A 1 11.04 15.34 -31.37
CA MET A 1 11.63 16.56 -30.78
C MET A 1 10.50 17.44 -30.24
N THR A 2 9.96 17.11 -29.08
CA THR A 2 9.10 18.04 -28.33
C THR A 2 9.55 17.96 -26.88
N CYS A 3 10.01 19.10 -26.40
CA CYS A 3 10.74 19.28 -25.16
C CYS A 3 9.92 18.72 -23.99
N TRP A 4 10.49 17.73 -23.29
CA TRP A 4 10.05 17.35 -21.95
C TRP A 4 10.42 18.53 -21.05
N VAL A 5 9.45 19.38 -20.74
CA VAL A 5 9.63 20.48 -19.79
C VAL A 5 9.30 19.92 -18.41
N PRO A 6 10.28 19.77 -17.49
CA PRO A 6 9.97 19.68 -16.09
C PRO A 6 9.59 21.08 -15.63
N SER A 7 8.31 21.41 -15.73
CA SER A 7 7.77 22.60 -15.06
C SER A 7 7.81 22.35 -13.56
N MET A 8 8.51 23.23 -12.83
CA MET A 8 8.50 23.27 -11.36
C MET A 8 7.06 23.10 -10.86
N VAL A 9 6.83 22.13 -9.97
CA VAL A 9 5.49 21.81 -9.46
C VAL A 9 4.87 23.08 -8.88
N PRO A 10 3.80 23.63 -9.50
CA PRO A 10 3.12 24.80 -8.97
C PRO A 10 2.64 24.53 -7.54
N LEU A 11 2.74 25.53 -6.66
CA LEU A 11 2.38 25.38 -5.25
C LEU A 11 0.94 24.90 -5.05
N SER A 12 0.03 25.24 -5.98
CA SER A 12 -1.36 24.76 -6.00
C SER A 12 -1.45 23.24 -6.23
N HIS A 13 -0.64 22.68 -7.11
CA HIS A 13 -0.57 21.23 -7.32
C HIS A 13 0.07 20.53 -6.13
N ALA A 14 1.09 21.13 -5.52
CA ALA A 14 1.70 20.60 -4.30
C ALA A 14 0.70 20.60 -3.12
N ALA A 15 -0.08 21.66 -2.96
CA ALA A 15 -1.12 21.75 -1.94
C ALA A 15 -2.27 20.75 -2.20
N ALA A 16 -2.75 20.64 -3.43
CA ALA A 16 -3.76 19.65 -3.80
C ALA A 16 -3.27 18.22 -3.58
N PHE A 17 -2.02 17.93 -3.93
CA PHE A 17 -1.38 16.65 -3.65
C PHE A 17 -1.25 16.39 -2.15
N ALA A 18 -0.83 17.37 -1.35
CA ALA A 18 -0.69 17.24 0.09
C ALA A 18 -2.04 16.89 0.75
N VAL A 19 -3.13 17.56 0.35
CA VAL A 19 -4.48 17.26 0.84
C VAL A 19 -4.90 15.85 0.42
N ALA A 20 -4.73 15.48 -0.85
CA ALA A 20 -5.10 14.16 -1.34
C ALA A 20 -4.30 13.04 -0.65
N ALA A 21 -2.98 13.22 -0.51
CA ALA A 21 -2.10 12.30 0.20
C ALA A 21 -2.49 12.18 1.67
N PHE A 22 -2.80 13.30 2.34
CA PHE A 22 -3.25 13.29 3.72
C PHE A 22 -4.51 12.45 3.91
N ILE A 23 -5.51 12.63 3.04
CA ILE A 23 -6.74 11.82 3.05
C ILE A 23 -6.39 10.33 2.88
N ILE A 24 -5.57 9.98 1.89
CA ILE A 24 -5.19 8.58 1.62
C ILE A 24 -4.41 7.95 2.78
N ILE A 25 -3.55 8.71 3.47
CA ILE A 25 -2.76 8.24 4.62
C ILE A 25 -3.64 8.02 5.84
N VAL A 26 -4.57 8.94 6.09
CA VAL A 26 -5.48 8.88 7.26
C VAL A 26 -6.46 7.73 7.14
N LEU A 27 -6.91 7.37 5.94
CA LEU A 27 -7.76 6.20 5.73
C LEU A 27 -6.92 4.91 5.83
N PRO A 28 -7.01 4.17 6.95
CA PRO A 28 -6.29 2.91 7.07
C PRO A 28 -6.80 1.95 5.99
N ARG A 29 -5.89 1.23 5.35
CA ARG A 29 -6.28 0.19 4.38
C ARG A 29 -7.19 -0.83 5.07
N PRO A 30 -8.16 -1.43 4.34
CA PRO A 30 -9.13 -2.37 4.92
C PRO A 30 -8.47 -3.55 5.65
N ASN A 31 -7.29 -3.99 5.20
CA ASN A 31 -6.48 -5.00 5.88
C ASN A 31 -6.10 -4.62 7.33
N VAL A 32 -5.78 -3.34 7.57
CA VAL A 32 -5.40 -2.83 8.90
C VAL A 32 -6.63 -2.74 9.80
N LEU A 33 -7.76 -2.23 9.27
CA LEU A 33 -9.04 -2.20 10.00
C LEU A 33 -9.48 -3.60 10.43
N PHE A 34 -9.31 -4.61 9.56
CA PHE A 34 -9.60 -6.00 9.88
C PHE A 34 -8.73 -6.54 11.02
N ALA A 35 -7.41 -6.28 10.97
CA ALA A 35 -6.49 -6.69 12.03
C ALA A 35 -6.81 -6.02 13.37
N ILE A 36 -7.16 -4.73 13.37
CA ILE A 36 -7.56 -3.99 14.58
C ILE A 36 -8.87 -4.54 15.14
N GLY A 37 -9.87 -4.80 14.30
CA GLY A 37 -11.14 -5.39 14.72
C GLY A 37 -10.95 -6.77 15.37
N ARG A 38 -10.12 -7.64 14.76
CA ARG A 38 -9.70 -8.92 15.33
C ARG A 38 -8.96 -8.76 16.66
N ALA A 39 -8.08 -7.76 16.77
CA ALA A 39 -7.33 -7.47 18.00
C ALA A 39 -8.25 -7.04 19.15
N SER A 40 -9.25 -6.21 18.85
CA SER A 40 -10.19 -5.67 19.85
C SER A 40 -11.23 -6.70 20.29
N THR A 41 -11.62 -7.62 19.42
CA THR A 41 -12.69 -8.60 19.69
C THR A 41 -12.19 -9.94 20.20
N LEU A 42 -11.07 -10.43 19.66
CA LEU A 42 -10.56 -11.78 19.91
C LEU A 42 -9.16 -11.78 20.54
N GLY A 43 -8.57 -10.59 20.76
CA GLY A 43 -7.25 -10.42 21.38
C GLY A 43 -6.07 -10.47 20.40
N ARG A 44 -4.85 -10.44 20.94
CA ARG A 44 -3.59 -10.27 20.18
C ARG A 44 -3.27 -11.42 19.22
N ARG A 45 -3.43 -12.67 19.66
CA ARG A 45 -3.04 -13.86 18.86
C ARG A 45 -3.78 -13.95 17.52
N PRO A 46 -5.12 -13.86 17.45
CA PRO A 46 -5.83 -13.93 16.17
C PRO A 46 -5.56 -12.71 15.27
N ALA A 47 -5.26 -11.55 15.83
CA ALA A 47 -4.83 -10.38 15.05
C ALA A 47 -3.47 -10.61 14.38
N ILE A 48 -2.50 -11.17 15.11
CA ILE A 48 -1.17 -11.49 14.58
C ILE A 48 -1.29 -12.56 13.48
N LEU A 49 -2.05 -13.62 13.71
CA LEU A 49 -2.31 -14.66 12.70
C LEU A 49 -2.95 -14.10 11.43
N SER A 50 -3.85 -13.12 11.57
CA SER A 50 -4.47 -12.44 10.43
C SER A 50 -3.46 -11.64 9.61
N VAL A 51 -2.58 -10.87 10.27
CA VAL A 51 -1.54 -10.09 9.58
C VAL A 51 -0.54 -11.03 8.91
N LEU A 52 -0.13 -12.11 9.59
CA LEU A 52 0.75 -13.13 9.02
C LEU A 52 0.13 -13.78 7.79
N GLY A 53 -1.15 -14.15 7.84
CA GLY A 53 -1.87 -14.70 6.70
C GLY A 53 -1.95 -13.73 5.53
N ALA A 54 -2.20 -12.44 5.80
CA ALA A 54 -2.21 -11.40 4.76
C ALA A 54 -0.83 -11.22 4.10
N VAL A 55 0.24 -11.15 4.91
CA VAL A 55 1.61 -11.03 4.41
C VAL A 55 2.00 -12.26 3.60
N ALA A 56 1.73 -13.46 4.10
CA ALA A 56 1.99 -14.70 3.37
C ALA A 56 1.20 -14.74 2.05
N GLY A 57 -0.09 -14.40 2.09
CA GLY A 57 -0.97 -14.36 0.92
C GLY A 57 -0.53 -13.37 -0.17
N SER A 58 0.10 -12.25 0.20
CA SER A 58 0.69 -11.33 -0.78
C SER A 58 2.09 -11.73 -1.23
N THR A 59 2.94 -12.20 -0.32
CA THR A 59 4.37 -12.46 -0.62
C THR A 59 4.55 -13.74 -1.43
N VAL A 60 3.76 -14.78 -1.17
CA VAL A 60 3.89 -16.07 -1.87
C VAL A 60 3.66 -15.93 -3.39
N PRO A 61 2.55 -15.33 -3.88
CA PRO A 61 2.39 -15.11 -5.32
C PRO A 61 3.46 -14.19 -5.91
N LEU A 62 3.88 -13.16 -5.17
CA LEU A 62 4.93 -12.24 -5.61
C LEU A 62 6.24 -12.99 -5.87
N ILE A 63 6.70 -13.85 -4.95
CA ILE A 63 7.93 -14.64 -5.15
C ILE A 63 7.78 -15.71 -6.23
N THR A 64 6.58 -16.27 -6.41
CA THR A 64 6.30 -17.26 -7.46
C THR A 64 6.38 -16.63 -8.84
N ILE A 65 5.86 -15.41 -9.00
CA ILE A 65 5.71 -14.73 -10.29
C ILE A 65 6.94 -13.87 -10.64
N ALA A 66 7.59 -13.25 -9.65
CA ALA A 66 8.76 -12.38 -9.85
C ALA A 66 9.86 -12.96 -10.77
N PRO A 67 10.32 -14.23 -10.64
CA PRO A 67 11.35 -14.76 -11.53
C PRO A 67 10.89 -14.86 -12.99
N ALA A 68 9.60 -15.14 -13.25
CA ALA A 68 9.05 -15.18 -14.60
C ALA A 68 9.04 -13.79 -15.27
N PHE A 69 8.77 -12.73 -14.51
CA PHE A 69 8.87 -11.35 -15.01
C PHE A 69 10.33 -10.88 -15.20
N ALA A 70 11.26 -11.38 -14.39
CA ALA A 70 12.67 -11.02 -14.49
C ALA A 70 13.32 -11.56 -15.78
N SER A 71 12.86 -12.69 -16.31
CA SER A 71 13.35 -13.27 -17.57
C SER A 71 12.65 -12.71 -18.83
N ALA A 72 11.64 -11.85 -18.68
CA ALA A 72 10.86 -11.27 -19.77
C ALA A 72 11.34 -9.85 -20.18
N LYS A 73 12.46 -9.38 -19.61
CA LYS A 73 13.13 -8.12 -19.93
C LYS A 73 14.47 -8.39 -20.61
#